data_AF-A0A945GPN9-F1
#
_entry.id   AF-A0A945GPN9-F1
#
_cell.length_a   1.000
_cell.length_b   1.000
_cell.length_c   1.000
_cell.angle_alpha   90.00
_cell.angle_beta   90.00
_cell.angle_gamma   90.00
#
_symmetry.space_group_name_H-M   'P 1'
#
loop_
_entity.id
_entity.type
_entity.pdbx_description
1 polymer ?
#
loop_
_entity_poly.entity_id
_entity_poly.type
_entity_poly.pdbx_seq_one_letter_code
_entity_poly.pdbx_strand_id
1 'polypeptide(L)' 'GNRPQSVEEVYHRIEELTRVLTEHPHIAGYTYTQLTDIEQEQNGIYTYDRRLKFDSERLKKALGAPAAIEKS' A
#
# COMPACT_ATOMS: atom_id res chain seq x y z
N GLY A 1 -9.90 10.17 7.96
CA GLY A 1 -10.52 8.83 8.09
C GLY A 1 -10.17 8.23 9.44
N ASN A 2 -10.91 7.22 9.89
CA ASN A 2 -10.66 6.57 11.19
C ASN A 2 -9.43 5.64 11.12
N ARG A 3 -8.70 5.51 12.24
CA ARG A 3 -7.60 4.55 12.37
C ARG A 3 -8.13 3.12 12.11
N PRO A 4 -7.46 2.31 11.28
CA PRO A 4 -7.81 0.90 11.11
C PRO A 4 -7.85 0.19 12.46
N GLN A 5 -8.88 -0.61 12.71
CA GLN A 5 -9.02 -1.35 13.98
C GLN A 5 -8.39 -2.75 13.92
N SER A 6 -7.99 -3.19 12.73
CA SER A 6 -7.34 -4.47 12.50
C SER A 6 -6.33 -4.40 11.37
N VAL A 7 -5.43 -5.39 11.31
CA VAL A 7 -4.49 -5.54 10.19
C VAL A 7 -5.23 -5.81 8.87
N GLU A 8 -6.35 -6.52 8.91
CA GLU A 8 -7.15 -6.75 7.68
C GLU A 8 -7.78 -5.48 7.12
N GLU A 9 -8.21 -4.55 7.97
CA GLU A 9 -8.65 -3.24 7.48
C GLU A 9 -7.52 -2.46 6.81
N VAL A 10 -6.27 -2.63 7.25
CA VAL A 10 -5.11 -2.02 6.58
C VAL A 10 -4.94 -2.61 5.19
N TYR A 11 -4.95 -3.94 5.07
CA TYR A 11 -4.81 -4.61 3.77
C TYR A 11 -5.93 -4.21 2.83
N HIS A 12 -7.18 -4.28 3.29
CA HIS A 12 -8.34 -3.90 2.48
C HIS A 12 -8.20 -2.47 1.92
N ARG A 13 -7.81 -1.51 2.77
CA ARG A 13 -7.61 -0.13 2.32
C ARG A 13 -6.47 0.02 1.32
N ILE A 14 -5.34 -0.65 1.54
CA ILE A 14 -4.21 -0.62 0.60
C ILE A 14 -4.64 -1.21 -0.75
N GLU A 15 -5.29 -2.38 -0.73
CA GLU A 15 -5.75 -3.09 -1.93
C GLU A 15 -6.75 -2.26 -2.72
N GLU A 16 -7.76 -1.67 -2.08
CA GLU A 16 -8.78 -0.87 -2.77
C GLU A 16 -8.22 0.44 -3.34
N LEU A 17 -7.45 1.18 -2.54
CA LEU A 17 -6.87 2.44 -3.00
C LEU A 17 -5.88 2.21 -4.14
N THR A 18 -5.05 1.19 -4.01
CA THR A 18 -4.10 0.82 -5.07
C THR A 18 -4.82 0.40 -6.34
N ARG A 19 -5.84 -0.46 -6.22
CA ARG A 19 -6.64 -0.93 -7.36
C ARG A 19 -7.21 0.25 -8.17
N VAL A 20 -7.80 1.24 -7.50
CA VAL A 20 -8.33 2.44 -8.16
C VAL A 20 -7.26 3.17 -8.96
N LEU A 21 -6.03 3.28 -8.44
CA LEU A 21 -4.92 3.92 -9.14
C LEU A 21 -4.43 3.07 -10.33
N THR A 22 -4.23 1.77 -10.13
CA THR A 22 -3.68 0.88 -11.17
C THR A 22 -4.68 0.58 -12.27
N GLU A 23 -5.99 0.61 -12.02
CA GLU A 23 -7.01 0.36 -13.04
C GLU A 23 -7.39 1.61 -13.84
N HIS A 24 -6.93 2.80 -13.43
CA HIS A 24 -7.25 4.03 -14.14
C HIS A 24 -6.40 4.17 -15.42
N PRO A 25 -7.01 4.29 -16.62
CA PRO A 25 -6.29 4.22 -17.91
C PRO A 25 -5.33 5.40 -18.16
N HIS A 26 -5.45 6.47 -17.37
CA HIS A 26 -4.62 7.67 -17.49
C HIS A 26 -3.64 7.87 -16.32
N ILE A 27 -3.50 6.87 -15.43
CA ILE A 27 -2.50 6.89 -14.35
C ILE A 27 -1.41 5.87 -14.71
N ALA A 28 -0.17 6.35 -14.83
CA ALA A 28 0.98 5.50 -15.15
C ALA A 28 1.64 4.86 -13.93
N GLY A 29 1.32 5.33 -12.73
CA GLY A 29 1.88 4.80 -11.50
C GLY A 29 1.62 5.69 -10.30
N TYR A 30 2.11 5.25 -9.15
CA TYR A 30 2.02 5.97 -7.88
C TYR A 30 3.21 5.59 -7.00
N THR A 31 3.32 6.24 -5.84
CA THR A 31 4.36 5.93 -4.86
C THR A 31 3.73 5.80 -3.49
N TYR A 32 3.99 4.69 -2.82
CA TYR A 32 3.68 4.56 -1.40
C TYR A 32 4.74 5.31 -0.60
N THR A 33 4.33 6.31 0.17
CA THR A 33 5.24 7.10 1.00
C THR A 33 5.50 6.40 2.33
N GLN A 34 6.72 6.54 2.84
CA GLN A 34 7.19 6.01 4.12
C GLN A 34 7.35 4.49 4.14
N LEU A 35 8.62 4.08 4.04
CA LEU A 35 9.00 2.69 4.16
C LEU A 35 8.84 2.18 5.59
N THR A 36 9.23 2.99 6.58
CA THR A 36 9.20 2.66 8.00
C THR A 36 8.29 3.60 8.75
N ASP A 37 7.77 3.15 9.90
CA ASP A 37 7.21 4.06 10.87
C ASP A 37 8.24 5.12 11.28
N ILE A 38 7.74 6.31 11.58
CA ILE A 38 8.50 7.38 12.24
C ILE A 38 7.81 7.67 13.58
N GLU A 39 8.17 8.76 14.26
CA GLU A 39 7.76 9.05 15.63
C GLU A 39 6.24 8.92 15.84
N GLN A 40 5.44 9.89 15.39
CA GLN A 40 3.99 9.84 15.55
C GLN A 40 3.28 9.09 14.42
N GLU A 41 3.92 8.96 13.26
CA GLU A 41 3.31 8.36 12.08
C GLU A 41 3.65 6.87 11.96
N GLN A 42 2.60 6.05 12.09
CA GLN A 42 2.69 4.59 12.16
C GLN A 42 2.16 3.90 10.88
N ASN A 43 2.21 4.62 9.76
CA ASN A 43 1.77 4.18 8.44
C ASN A 43 2.90 3.58 7.59
N GLY A 44 4.09 3.34 8.14
CA GLY A 44 5.14 2.63 7.44
C GLY A 44 4.77 1.17 7.22
N ILE A 45 5.29 0.59 6.12
CA ILE A 45 5.15 -0.85 5.83
C ILE A 45 6.08 -1.71 6.70
N TYR A 46 7.13 -1.10 7.26
CA TYR A 46 7.99 -1.66 8.30
C TYR A 46 7.83 -0.88 9.61
N THR A 47 8.19 -1.51 10.73
CA THR A 47 8.30 -0.82 12.02
C THR A 47 9.42 0.22 11.99
N TYR A 48 9.48 1.06 13.03
CA TYR A 48 10.55 2.04 13.23
C TYR A 48 11.95 1.40 13.14
N ASP A 49 12.11 0.20 13.67
CA ASP A 49 13.34 -0.61 13.65
C ASP A 49 13.45 -1.56 12.44
N ARG A 50 12.70 -1.28 11.36
CA ARG A 50 12.76 -1.99 10.06
C ARG A 50 12.36 -3.47 10.12
N ARG A 51 11.54 -3.87 11.07
CA ARG A 51 10.94 -5.21 11.12
C ARG A 51 9.66 -5.24 10.29
N LEU A 52 9.32 -6.42 9.77
CA LEU A 52 8.08 -6.62 9.01
C LEU A 52 6.86 -6.35 9.90
N LYS A 53 5.95 -5.48 9.46
CA LYS A 53 4.63 -5.26 10.09
C LYS A 53 3.53 -6.08 9.43
N PHE A 54 3.72 -6.38 8.16
CA PHE A 54 2.72 -6.95 7.28
C PHE A 54 3.35 -8.08 6.46
N ASP A 55 2.50 -8.91 5.88
CA ASP A 55 2.85 -9.93 4.91
C ASP A 55 3.39 -9.24 3.64
N SER A 56 4.67 -9.45 3.36
CA SER A 56 5.36 -8.82 2.24
C SER A 56 4.86 -9.31 0.88
N GLU A 57 4.46 -10.57 0.76
CA GLU A 57 3.95 -11.12 -0.50
C GLU A 57 2.57 -10.56 -0.83
N ARG A 58 1.71 -10.43 0.19
CA ARG A 58 0.41 -9.78 0.03
C ARG A 58 0.55 -8.32 -0.36
N LEU A 59 1.42 -7.57 0.33
CA LEU A 59 1.68 -6.17 -0.02
C LEU A 59 2.31 -6.02 -1.40
N LYS A 60 3.23 -6.90 -1.79
CA LYS A 60 3.84 -6.88 -3.13
C LYS A 60 2.79 -7.10 -4.22
N LYS A 61 1.86 -8.02 -4.01
CA LYS A 61 0.76 -8.27 -4.97
C LYS A 61 -0.15 -7.05 -5.10
N ALA A 62 -0.51 -6.42 -3.98
CA ALA A 62 -1.33 -5.22 -4.00
C ALA A 62 -0.59 -4.05 -4.64
N LEU A 63 0.59 -3.70 -4.10
CA LEU A 63 1.34 -2.50 -4.46
C LEU A 63 2.08 -2.58 -5.81
N GLY A 64 2.32 -3.79 -6.31
CA GLY A 64 3.02 -4.05 -7.56
C GLY A 64 2.10 -4.47 -8.70
N ALA A 65 0.79 -4.22 -8.60
CA ALA A 65 -0.14 -4.54 -9.67
C ALA A 65 0.19 -3.71 -10.94
N PRO A 66 0.14 -4.32 -12.13
CA PRO A 66 0.45 -3.62 -13.39
C PRO A 66 -0.60 -2.53 -13.65
N ALA A 67 -0.15 -1.35 -14.08
CA ALA A 67 -1.07 -0.27 -14.43
C ALA A 67 -1.84 -0.58 -15.71
N ALA A 68 -3.09 -0.10 -15.82
CA ALA A 68 -3.95 -0.34 -16.97
C ALA A 68 -3.34 0.18 -18.28
N ILE A 69 -2.60 1.29 -18.21
CA ILE A 69 -1.89 1.88 -19.34
C ILE A 69 -0.73 0.99 -19.86
N GLU A 70 -0.25 0.01 -19.09
CA GLU A 70 0.79 -0.93 -19.56
C GLU A 70 0.22 -2.00 -20.49
N LYS A 71 -1.10 -2.16 -20.53
CA LYS A 71 -1.80 -3.17 -21.33
C LYS A 71 -2.28 -2.65 -22.69
N SER A 72 -2.16 -1.34 -22.92
CA SER A 72 -2.60 -0.65 -24.15
C SER A 72 -1.52 -0.58 -25.21
#